data_AF-A0A2E3RSK1-F1
#
_entry.id   AF-A0A2E3RSK1-F1
#
_cell.length_a   1.000
_cell.length_b   1.000
_cell.length_c   1.000
_cell.angle_alpha   90.00
_cell.angle_beta   90.00
_cell.angle_gamma   90.00
#
_symmetry.space_group_name_H-M   'P 1'
#
loop_
_entity.id
_entity.type
_entity.pdbx_description
1 polymer ?
#
loop_
_entity_poly.entity_id
_entity_poly.type
_entity_poly.pdbx_seq_one_letter_code
_entity_poly.pdbx_strand_id
1 'polypeptide(L)'
;MNASVIMSGAACPLLLLTAVSLGQSGDEGGQESLEDRIRHDRRSQIQSELMPRRIQAPRISEWADVLNIDEEDRLRLNDAQSIYASKFRSIDSEQGRLIRNLWASSWQWNEIDETWNPVYTPVLIELMEASSTAHGEIGEIEQAFFRSLESTIDPEKHPEFLQLKYERERELLHGRALLRGADLDLLQLVKRVNDEPDFLARLDPLPSRYRRQVIEAMRVRIGNRTRIQMDRTRLLVELGPRWRLGTPRDQQDRVDEQLADLDAEFIEQDQPLRWLNQEFLASIKKRLLPEQAARLQALYNQEVHPDLYEDRLRFDQLGRKILDKCMIVADREAITMILEETDRKLARLAESAVELEDSKMSATGSIDEVDRAIVEIMIDLKVLEIMIRRRETCERAIGSIRGVIVGYGQELHDEIEDFLRSSRAANNANRFKLERLHQLRQNLIMLPGDWDQEPLEEEDEQQRQEIDQ
;
A
#
# COMPACT_ATOMS: atom_id res chain seq x y z
N MET A 1 26.16 -32.67 -8.07
CA MET A 1 25.21 -31.89 -8.89
C MET A 1 24.36 -31.12 -7.91
N ASN A 2 24.73 -29.86 -7.67
CA ASN A 2 24.17 -29.03 -6.59
C ASN A 2 23.08 -28.14 -7.18
N ALA A 3 21.82 -28.43 -6.86
CA ALA A 3 20.73 -27.51 -7.08
C ALA A 3 20.78 -26.43 -6.00
N SER A 4 21.25 -25.24 -6.40
CA SER A 4 21.15 -24.00 -5.62
C SER A 4 19.68 -23.60 -5.58
N VAL A 5 18.98 -23.95 -4.50
CA VAL A 5 17.67 -23.39 -4.17
C VAL A 5 17.88 -21.91 -3.86
N ILE A 6 17.47 -21.06 -4.80
CA ILE A 6 17.33 -19.62 -4.57
C ILE A 6 16.09 -19.47 -3.70
N MET A 7 16.29 -19.53 -2.37
CA MET A 7 15.30 -19.05 -1.42
C MET A 7 15.23 -17.54 -1.62
N SER A 8 14.14 -17.07 -2.23
CA SER A 8 13.75 -15.67 -2.17
C SER A 8 13.56 -15.33 -0.70
N GLY A 9 14.55 -14.69 -0.10
CA GLY A 9 14.38 -14.02 1.17
C GLY A 9 13.32 -12.95 0.96
N ALA A 10 12.09 -13.23 1.38
CA ALA A 10 11.11 -12.20 1.63
C ALA A 10 11.74 -11.26 2.66
N ALA A 11 12.21 -10.11 2.17
CA ALA A 11 12.62 -9.03 3.02
C ALA A 11 11.41 -8.68 3.89
N CYS A 12 11.60 -8.84 5.19
CA CYS A 12 10.75 -8.28 6.24
C CYS A 12 10.27 -6.88 5.81
N PRO A 13 8.96 -6.56 5.81
CA PRO A 13 8.49 -5.21 5.52
C PRO A 13 8.70 -4.32 6.76
N LEU A 14 9.97 -4.13 7.15
CA LEU A 14 10.40 -2.99 7.93
C LEU A 14 10.95 -1.96 6.93
N LEU A 15 10.06 -1.04 6.54
CA LEU A 15 10.38 0.30 6.00
C LEU A 15 11.50 0.37 4.93
N LEU A 16 11.19 -0.03 3.70
CA LEU A 16 11.91 0.47 2.52
C LEU A 16 11.30 1.82 2.12
N LEU A 17 11.78 2.91 2.73
CA LEU A 17 11.58 4.28 2.25
C LEU A 17 12.78 4.69 1.40
N THR A 18 12.62 4.71 0.08
CA THR A 18 13.54 5.40 -0.82
C THR A 18 13.23 6.90 -0.80
N ALA A 19 14.14 7.70 -0.24
CA ALA A 19 14.10 9.15 -0.36
C ALA A 19 14.83 9.60 -1.64
N VAL A 20 14.18 10.46 -2.43
CA VAL A 20 14.74 11.13 -3.61
C VAL A 20 15.65 12.27 -3.14
N SER A 21 16.92 12.24 -3.56
CA SER A 21 17.92 13.29 -3.31
C SER A 21 17.69 14.50 -4.22
N LEU A 22 17.57 15.70 -3.64
CA LEU A 22 17.74 16.98 -4.33
C LEU A 22 18.60 17.94 -3.50
N GLY A 23 19.70 18.39 -4.10
CA GLY A 23 20.26 19.73 -3.90
C GLY A 23 21.32 19.92 -2.80
N GLN A 24 22.59 19.91 -3.20
CA GLN A 24 23.69 20.50 -2.44
C GLN A 24 23.56 22.03 -2.40
N SER A 25 23.71 22.63 -1.22
CA SER A 25 24.40 23.92 -1.07
C SER A 25 25.00 23.99 0.34
N GLY A 26 26.28 24.35 0.39
CA GLY A 26 27.08 24.33 1.61
C GLY A 26 26.82 25.54 2.50
N ASP A 27 26.89 25.31 3.80
CA ASP A 27 27.36 26.30 4.75
C ASP A 27 28.04 25.58 5.92
N GLU A 28 29.23 26.05 6.29
CA GLU A 28 30.13 25.45 7.26
C GLU A 28 29.71 25.80 8.68
N GLY A 29 28.81 24.99 9.24
CA GLY A 29 28.51 24.95 10.67
C GLY A 29 28.36 23.50 11.10
N GLY A 30 29.40 22.94 11.73
CA GLY A 30 29.43 21.58 12.28
C GLY A 30 28.68 20.56 11.44
N GLN A 31 29.19 20.24 10.25
CA GLN A 31 28.54 19.32 9.31
C GLN A 31 28.45 17.92 9.93
N GLU A 32 27.36 17.68 10.66
CA GLU A 32 26.81 16.35 10.88
C GLU A 32 26.79 15.67 9.51
N SER A 33 27.52 14.56 9.40
CA SER A 33 27.71 13.88 8.12
C SER A 33 26.34 13.51 7.54
N LEU A 34 26.22 13.46 6.21
CA LEU A 34 24.96 13.06 5.57
C LEU A 34 24.47 11.70 6.11
N GLU A 35 25.40 10.80 6.43
CA GLU A 35 25.16 9.51 7.05
C GLU A 35 24.57 9.64 8.47
N ASP A 36 25.10 10.55 9.30
CA ASP A 36 24.56 10.81 10.64
C ASP A 36 23.15 11.40 10.58
N ARG A 37 22.87 12.27 9.61
CA ARG A 37 21.52 12.80 9.36
C ARG A 37 20.54 11.70 8.97
N ILE A 38 20.90 10.86 8.00
CA ILE A 38 20.07 9.72 7.57
C ILE A 38 19.82 8.78 8.75
N ARG A 39 20.85 8.47 9.54
CA ARG A 39 20.75 7.63 10.73
C ARG A 39 19.83 8.24 11.79
N HIS A 40 19.92 9.56 12.02
CA HIS A 40 19.08 10.29 12.96
C HIS A 40 17.62 10.36 12.50
N ASP A 41 17.38 10.60 11.21
CA ASP A 41 16.04 10.66 10.62
C ASP A 41 15.34 9.30 10.71
N ARG A 42 16.02 8.21 10.31
CA ARG A 42 15.48 6.85 10.42
C ARG A 42 15.22 6.44 11.87
N ARG A 43 16.09 6.85 12.80
CA ARG A 43 15.86 6.66 14.24
C ARG A 43 14.60 7.38 14.70
N SER A 44 14.49 8.67 14.37
CA SER A 44 13.35 9.51 14.76
C SER A 44 12.04 8.98 14.19
N GLN A 45 12.07 8.41 12.99
CA GLN A 45 10.93 7.74 12.39
C GLN A 45 10.47 6.56 13.26
N ILE A 46 11.32 5.56 13.52
CA ILE A 46 10.92 4.37 14.28
C ILE A 46 10.53 4.75 15.72
N GLN A 47 11.22 5.70 16.35
CA GLN A 47 10.84 6.19 17.68
C GLN A 47 9.43 6.79 17.70
N SER A 48 9.01 7.46 16.61
CA SER A 48 7.64 7.96 16.48
C SER A 48 6.60 6.86 16.21
N GLU A 49 7.03 5.68 15.75
CA GLU A 49 6.17 4.50 15.57
C GLU A 49 5.98 3.73 16.89
N LEU A 50 6.95 3.81 17.81
CA LEU A 50 6.85 3.19 19.14
C LEU A 50 6.01 4.01 20.12
N MET A 51 5.84 5.30 19.87
CA MET A 51 5.08 6.17 20.75
C MET A 51 4.31 7.23 19.93
N PRO A 52 2.96 7.19 19.96
CA PRO A 52 2.14 8.17 19.29
C PRO A 52 2.49 9.60 19.68
N ARG A 53 2.58 10.49 18.69
CA ARG A 53 2.81 11.91 18.93
C ARG A 53 1.57 12.55 19.53
N ARG A 54 1.73 13.30 20.62
CA ARG A 54 0.63 14.07 21.24
C ARG A 54 -0.01 15.04 20.25
N ILE A 55 -1.34 15.18 20.30
CA ILE A 55 -2.07 16.28 19.67
C ILE A 55 -1.69 17.60 20.37
N GLN A 56 -1.03 18.49 19.64
CA GLN A 56 -0.53 19.74 20.18
C GLN A 56 -1.67 20.74 20.42
N ALA A 57 -1.50 21.58 21.45
CA ALA A 57 -2.50 22.60 21.81
C ALA A 57 -2.89 23.54 20.64
N PRO A 58 -1.95 24.03 19.80
CA PRO A 58 -2.32 24.85 18.65
C PRO A 58 -3.24 24.12 17.66
N ARG A 59 -3.00 22.83 17.42
CA ARG A 59 -3.83 22.01 16.51
C ARG A 59 -5.24 21.82 17.06
N ILE A 60 -5.40 21.68 18.39
CA ILE A 60 -6.73 21.62 19.02
C ILE A 60 -7.48 22.94 18.87
N SER A 61 -6.78 24.08 18.98
CA SER A 61 -7.37 25.39 18.73
C SER A 61 -7.81 25.55 17.28
N GLU A 62 -6.97 25.13 16.32
CA GLU A 62 -7.32 25.13 14.89
C GLU A 62 -8.56 24.26 14.62
N TRP A 63 -8.68 23.11 15.28
CA TRP A 63 -9.87 22.26 15.17
C TRP A 63 -11.11 22.95 15.70
N ALA A 64 -11.01 23.66 16.83
CA ALA A 64 -12.12 24.42 17.38
C ALA A 64 -12.60 25.51 16.42
N ASP A 65 -11.67 26.18 15.73
CA ASP A 65 -11.97 27.21 14.74
C ASP A 65 -12.62 26.61 13.48
N VAL A 66 -12.10 25.50 12.96
CA VAL A 66 -12.68 24.79 11.80
C VAL A 66 -14.10 24.28 12.07
N LEU A 67 -14.34 23.83 13.30
CA LEU A 67 -15.63 23.29 13.73
C LEU A 67 -16.59 24.37 14.22
N ASN A 68 -16.20 25.65 14.21
CA ASN A 68 -16.98 26.79 14.69
C ASN A 68 -17.52 26.59 16.13
N ILE A 69 -16.70 26.04 17.02
CA ILE A 69 -17.11 25.81 18.41
C ILE A 69 -17.30 27.15 19.12
N ASP A 70 -18.44 27.32 19.77
CA ASP A 70 -18.79 28.55 20.46
C ASP A 70 -17.93 28.79 21.71
N GLU A 71 -18.03 29.99 22.29
CA GLU A 71 -17.20 30.37 23.43
C GLU A 71 -17.55 29.60 24.72
N GLU A 72 -18.79 29.11 24.85
CA GLU A 72 -19.22 28.34 26.02
C GLU A 72 -18.65 26.91 25.97
N ASP A 73 -18.74 26.25 24.82
CA ASP A 73 -18.21 24.92 24.57
C ASP A 73 -16.68 24.91 24.42
N ARG A 74 -16.06 26.04 24.07
CA ARG A 74 -14.60 26.20 24.16
C ARG A 74 -14.07 25.99 25.57
N LEU A 75 -14.81 26.36 26.62
CA LEU A 75 -14.41 26.06 28.00
C LEU A 75 -14.39 24.55 28.25
N ARG A 76 -15.42 23.83 27.78
CA ARG A 76 -15.50 22.36 27.89
C ARG A 76 -14.38 21.68 27.10
N LEU A 77 -14.06 22.19 25.91
CA LEU A 77 -12.94 21.71 25.11
C LEU A 77 -11.58 21.93 25.80
N ASN A 78 -11.39 23.09 26.43
CA ASN A 78 -10.18 23.39 27.20
C ASN A 78 -10.00 22.46 28.42
N ASP A 79 -11.10 22.09 29.09
CA ASP A 79 -11.09 21.10 30.16
C ASP A 79 -10.72 19.71 29.62
N ALA A 80 -11.34 19.28 28.52
CA ALA A 80 -11.01 18.02 27.85
C ALA A 80 -9.54 17.97 27.38
N GLN A 81 -9.03 19.06 26.83
CA GLN A 81 -7.63 19.23 26.45
C GLN A 81 -6.69 19.14 27.66
N SER A 82 -7.06 19.74 28.79
CA SER A 82 -6.26 19.69 30.02
C SER A 82 -6.19 18.27 30.59
N ILE A 83 -7.32 17.54 30.58
CA ILE A 83 -7.38 16.13 30.96
C ILE A 83 -6.50 15.28 30.01
N TYR A 84 -6.65 15.46 28.70
CA TYR A 84 -5.83 14.78 27.69
C TYR A 84 -4.34 15.03 27.92
N ALA A 85 -3.93 16.29 28.07
CA ALA A 85 -2.54 16.67 28.30
C ALA A 85 -1.97 16.12 29.62
N SER A 86 -2.78 16.06 30.67
CA SER A 86 -2.37 15.48 31.95
C SER A 86 -2.15 13.97 31.83
N LYS A 87 -3.10 13.24 31.22
CA LYS A 87 -3.00 11.80 31.03
C LYS A 87 -1.83 11.44 30.11
N PHE A 88 -1.69 12.13 28.98
CA PHE A 88 -0.57 11.91 28.06
C PHE A 88 0.79 12.08 28.75
N ARG A 89 0.94 13.12 29.61
CA ARG A 89 2.18 13.32 30.39
C ARG A 89 2.46 12.16 31.35
N SER A 90 1.43 11.57 31.95
CA SER A 90 1.57 10.38 32.79
C SER A 90 2.13 9.21 31.98
N ILE A 91 1.50 8.91 30.84
CA ILE A 91 1.91 7.83 29.92
C ILE A 91 3.36 8.05 29.44
N ASP A 92 3.72 9.28 29.05
CA ASP A 92 5.08 9.62 28.63
C ASP A 92 6.12 9.45 29.76
N SER A 93 5.75 9.76 31.00
CA SER A 93 6.64 9.63 32.15
C SER A 93 6.91 8.18 32.54
N GLU A 94 5.96 7.29 32.27
CA GLU A 94 6.03 5.86 32.58
C GLU A 94 6.50 5.05 31.36
N GLN A 95 5.60 4.83 30.39
CA GLN A 95 5.86 4.03 29.20
C GLN A 95 6.86 4.72 28.26
N GLY A 96 6.70 6.02 28.03
CA GLY A 96 7.62 6.79 27.18
C GLY A 96 9.06 6.75 27.69
N ARG A 97 9.25 6.81 29.01
CA ARG A 97 10.56 6.66 29.64
C ARG A 97 11.13 5.25 29.46
N LEU A 98 10.30 4.22 29.64
CA LEU A 98 10.72 2.83 29.44
C LEU A 98 11.16 2.60 27.99
N ILE A 99 10.36 3.02 27.01
CA ILE A 99 10.68 2.93 25.57
C ILE A 99 12.02 3.63 25.27
N ARG A 100 12.23 4.85 25.78
CA ARG A 100 13.50 5.59 25.59
C ARG A 100 14.70 4.87 26.18
N ASN A 101 14.53 4.21 27.33
CA ASN A 101 15.61 3.49 28.02
C ASN A 101 15.98 2.18 27.30
N LEU A 102 14.99 1.44 26.79
CA LEU A 102 15.21 0.13 26.16
C LEU A 102 15.66 0.26 24.69
N TRP A 103 15.36 1.38 24.02
CA TRP A 103 15.64 1.63 22.60
C TRP A 103 17.01 1.17 22.12
N ALA A 104 18.08 1.60 22.81
CA ALA A 104 19.46 1.36 22.37
C ALA A 104 19.87 -0.12 22.44
N SER A 105 19.18 -0.92 23.25
CA SER A 105 19.43 -2.35 23.39
C SER A 105 18.56 -3.21 22.47
N SER A 106 17.47 -2.64 21.94
CA SER A 106 16.51 -3.32 21.08
C SER A 106 16.78 -3.16 19.58
N TRP A 107 17.66 -2.24 19.19
CA TRP A 107 17.94 -1.91 17.79
C TRP A 107 19.44 -1.77 17.52
N GLN A 108 19.87 -2.24 16.35
CA GLN A 108 21.24 -2.11 15.87
C GLN A 108 21.25 -1.49 14.48
N TRP A 109 22.16 -0.53 14.26
CA TRP A 109 22.38 0.05 12.94
C TRP A 109 23.11 -0.94 12.03
N ASN A 110 22.56 -1.18 10.84
CA ASN A 110 23.23 -1.89 9.76
C ASN A 110 23.80 -0.88 8.78
N GLU A 111 25.13 -0.84 8.66
CA GLU A 111 25.83 0.06 7.73
C GLU A 111 25.61 -0.30 6.26
N ILE A 112 25.33 -1.57 5.94
CA ILE A 112 25.16 -2.04 4.56
C ILE A 112 23.82 -1.58 3.98
N ASP A 113 22.75 -1.74 4.77
CA ASP A 113 21.39 -1.42 4.37
C ASP A 113 20.99 0.02 4.77
N GLU A 114 21.86 0.68 5.54
CA GLU A 114 21.61 1.95 6.23
C GLU A 114 20.35 1.91 7.11
N THR A 115 19.92 0.75 7.60
CA THR A 115 18.69 0.59 8.39
C THR A 115 18.97 0.31 9.85
N TRP A 116 18.00 0.64 10.70
CA TRP A 116 17.94 0.08 12.04
C TRP A 116 17.26 -1.29 11.95
N ASN A 117 17.93 -2.33 12.46
CA ASN A 117 17.40 -3.68 12.53
C ASN A 117 17.06 -4.05 13.97
N PRO A 118 15.92 -4.73 14.20
CA PRO A 118 15.55 -5.17 15.54
C PRO A 118 16.51 -6.26 16.02
N VAL A 119 16.87 -6.19 17.29
CA VAL A 119 17.67 -7.21 17.97
C VAL A 119 16.73 -8.09 18.78
N TYR A 120 16.40 -9.27 18.23
CA TYR A 120 15.44 -10.21 18.81
C TYR A 120 15.93 -10.77 20.16
N THR A 121 15.62 -10.04 21.23
CA THR A 121 15.93 -10.37 22.62
C THR A 121 14.70 -10.14 23.50
N PRO A 122 14.66 -10.66 24.74
CA PRO A 122 13.59 -10.36 25.69
C PRO A 122 13.40 -8.85 25.93
N VAL A 123 14.47 -8.06 25.82
CA VAL A 123 14.43 -6.59 25.95
C VAL A 123 13.60 -5.94 24.83
N LEU A 124 13.65 -6.49 23.61
CA LEU A 124 12.78 -6.04 22.52
C LEU A 124 11.30 -6.36 22.81
N ILE A 125 11.00 -7.50 23.41
CA ILE A 125 9.62 -7.84 23.82
C ILE A 125 9.12 -6.82 24.85
N GLU A 126 9.91 -6.53 25.89
CA GLU A 126 9.55 -5.54 26.92
C GLU A 126 9.30 -4.15 26.32
N LEU A 127 10.14 -3.73 25.37
CA LEU A 127 9.93 -2.47 24.62
C LEU A 127 8.63 -2.49 23.82
N MET A 128 8.32 -3.59 23.13
CA MET A 128 7.09 -3.71 22.34
C MET A 128 5.84 -3.78 23.22
N GLU A 129 5.91 -4.42 24.38
CA GLU A 129 4.84 -4.42 25.38
C GLU A 129 4.59 -3.01 25.92
N ALA A 130 5.64 -2.28 26.28
CA ALA A 130 5.53 -0.89 26.70
C ALA A 130 4.92 0.01 25.61
N SER A 131 5.33 -0.19 24.35
CA SER A 131 4.75 0.47 23.18
C SER A 131 3.28 0.14 23.01
N SER A 132 2.89 -1.14 23.09
CA SER A 132 1.52 -1.61 22.96
C SER A 132 0.61 -1.02 24.06
N THR A 133 1.08 -1.03 25.31
CA THR A 133 0.38 -0.37 26.43
C THR A 133 0.23 1.13 26.18
N ALA A 134 1.29 1.82 25.76
CA ALA A 134 1.22 3.25 25.46
C ALA A 134 0.21 3.55 24.34
N HIS A 135 0.19 2.76 23.25
CA HIS A 135 -0.79 2.91 22.17
C HIS A 135 -2.22 2.67 22.64
N GLY A 136 -2.45 1.64 23.46
CA GLY A 136 -3.75 1.35 24.04
C GLY A 136 -4.26 2.50 24.91
N GLU A 137 -3.46 2.94 25.88
CA GLU A 137 -3.81 4.03 26.79
C GLU A 137 -3.99 5.37 26.04
N ILE A 138 -3.11 5.68 25.08
CA ILE A 138 -3.24 6.88 24.24
C ILE A 138 -4.52 6.80 23.39
N GLY A 139 -4.82 5.64 22.82
CA GLY A 139 -6.06 5.41 22.06
C GLY A 139 -7.31 5.66 22.91
N GLU A 140 -7.35 5.17 24.15
CA GLU A 140 -8.48 5.39 25.07
C GLU A 140 -8.68 6.86 25.43
N ILE A 141 -7.59 7.60 25.74
CA ILE A 141 -7.69 9.02 26.06
C ILE A 141 -8.07 9.86 24.84
N GLU A 142 -7.59 9.52 23.64
CA GLU A 142 -7.97 10.20 22.41
C GLU A 142 -9.44 9.93 22.06
N GLN A 143 -9.93 8.71 22.28
CA GLN A 143 -11.36 8.41 22.14
C GLN A 143 -12.22 9.18 23.15
N ALA A 144 -11.77 9.34 24.39
CA ALA A 144 -12.47 10.17 25.36
C ALA A 144 -12.47 11.66 24.94
N PHE A 145 -11.33 12.17 24.47
CA PHE A 145 -11.21 13.53 23.94
C PHE A 145 -12.12 13.76 22.73
N PHE A 146 -12.10 12.87 21.74
CA PHE A 146 -12.93 12.96 20.55
C PHE A 146 -14.43 12.84 20.86
N ARG A 147 -14.83 12.04 21.86
CA ARG A 147 -16.23 12.01 22.31
C ARG A 147 -16.67 13.33 22.95
N SER A 148 -15.78 13.96 23.72
CA SER A 148 -16.04 15.30 24.27
C SER A 148 -16.19 16.32 23.16
N LEU A 149 -15.28 16.31 22.18
CA LEU A 149 -15.32 17.19 21.02
C LEU A 149 -16.58 16.96 20.16
N GLU A 150 -16.98 15.71 19.94
CA GLU A 150 -18.20 15.36 19.20
C GLU A 150 -19.48 15.86 19.90
N SER A 151 -19.47 15.96 21.23
CA SER A 151 -20.62 16.47 21.99
C SER A 151 -20.77 17.99 21.96
N THR A 152 -19.73 18.73 21.53
CA THR A 152 -19.70 20.20 21.47
C THR A 152 -19.86 20.75 20.06
N ILE A 153 -20.07 19.89 19.06
CA ILE A 153 -20.20 20.32 17.66
C ILE A 153 -21.65 20.27 17.19
N ASP A 154 -22.00 21.22 16.33
CA ASP A 154 -23.26 21.17 15.60
C ASP A 154 -23.29 19.96 14.65
N PRO A 155 -24.46 19.31 14.47
CA PRO A 155 -24.59 18.17 13.55
C PRO A 155 -24.16 18.47 12.11
N GLU A 156 -24.29 19.72 11.67
CA GLU A 156 -23.86 20.17 10.33
C GLU A 156 -22.34 20.10 10.13
N LYS A 157 -21.56 20.14 11.23
CA LYS A 157 -20.08 20.07 11.25
C LYS A 157 -19.52 18.67 11.44
N HIS A 158 -20.40 17.67 11.48
CA HIS A 158 -20.00 16.27 11.64
C HIS A 158 -19.08 15.76 10.51
N PRO A 159 -19.30 16.11 9.22
CA PRO A 159 -18.38 15.72 8.14
C PRO A 159 -16.96 16.24 8.33
N GLU A 160 -16.80 17.52 8.71
CA GLU A 160 -15.51 18.13 9.01
C GLU A 160 -14.85 17.48 10.24
N PHE A 161 -15.62 17.21 11.30
CA PHE A 161 -15.13 16.48 12.47
C PHE A 161 -14.59 15.08 12.10
N LEU A 162 -15.32 14.34 11.28
CA LEU A 162 -14.89 13.03 10.78
C LEU A 162 -13.63 13.13 9.93
N GLN A 163 -13.44 14.20 9.15
CA GLN A 163 -12.22 14.44 8.40
C GLN A 163 -11.01 14.66 9.32
N LEU A 164 -11.15 15.49 10.36
CA LEU A 164 -10.09 15.73 11.35
C LEU A 164 -9.70 14.46 12.10
N LYS A 165 -10.71 13.67 12.50
CA LYS A 165 -10.49 12.37 13.14
C LYS A 165 -9.78 11.40 12.20
N TYR A 166 -10.17 11.34 10.92
CA TYR A 166 -9.50 10.52 9.91
C TYR A 166 -8.03 10.92 9.72
N GLU A 167 -7.73 12.22 9.62
CA GLU A 167 -6.36 12.70 9.52
C GLU A 167 -5.51 12.32 10.73
N ARG A 168 -6.12 12.32 11.92
CA ARG A 168 -5.46 11.84 13.12
C ARG A 168 -5.17 10.33 13.06
N GLU A 169 -6.15 9.50 12.72
CA GLU A 169 -5.93 8.05 12.61
C GLU A 169 -4.92 7.70 11.52
N ARG A 170 -4.91 8.44 10.41
CA ARG A 170 -3.93 8.27 9.34
C ARG A 170 -2.51 8.64 9.76
N GLU A 171 -2.35 9.63 10.64
CA GLU A 171 -1.05 9.98 11.23
C GLU A 171 -0.51 8.86 12.14
N LEU A 172 -1.41 8.20 12.88
CA LEU A 172 -1.10 7.07 13.76
C LEU A 172 -0.84 5.76 13.00
N LEU A 173 -1.37 5.67 11.78
CA LEU A 173 -1.20 4.49 10.94
C LEU A 173 0.20 4.49 10.33
N HIS A 174 1.11 3.76 10.97
CA HIS A 174 2.48 3.59 10.51
C HIS A 174 2.60 2.52 9.42
N GLY A 175 3.48 2.77 8.45
CA GLY A 175 3.74 1.89 7.32
C GLY A 175 2.69 1.96 6.21
N ARG A 176 3.13 1.78 4.97
CA ARG A 176 2.21 1.67 3.82
C ARG A 176 1.42 0.37 3.90
N ALA A 177 0.22 0.37 3.33
CA ALA A 177 -0.48 -0.84 2.98
C ALA A 177 0.32 -1.67 1.99
N LEU A 178 0.32 -2.96 2.24
CA LEU A 178 0.85 -3.99 1.38
C LEU A 178 -0.19 -4.33 0.30
N LEU A 179 -1.49 -4.31 0.64
CA LEU A 179 -2.54 -4.45 -0.35
C LEU A 179 -2.80 -3.13 -1.08
N ARG A 180 -2.72 -3.19 -2.41
CA ARG A 180 -3.03 -2.08 -3.30
C ARG A 180 -4.46 -1.59 -3.05
N GLY A 181 -4.62 -0.28 -2.96
CA GLY A 181 -5.92 0.36 -2.77
C GLY A 181 -6.41 0.48 -1.34
N ALA A 182 -5.78 -0.16 -0.35
CA ALA A 182 -6.21 -0.07 1.05
C ALA A 182 -5.94 1.32 1.69
N ASP A 183 -4.82 1.96 1.34
CA ASP A 183 -4.42 3.28 1.88
C ASP A 183 -5.03 4.47 1.13
N LEU A 184 -5.90 4.24 0.14
CA LEU A 184 -6.47 5.32 -0.66
C LEU A 184 -7.52 6.12 0.12
N ASP A 185 -7.44 7.45 0.00
CA ASP A 185 -8.51 8.34 0.44
C ASP A 185 -9.49 8.59 -0.71
N LEU A 186 -10.52 7.75 -0.80
CA LEU A 186 -11.45 7.80 -1.92
C LEU A 186 -12.27 9.09 -1.97
N LEU A 187 -12.49 9.76 -0.83
CA LEU A 187 -13.16 11.05 -0.80
C LEU A 187 -12.31 12.16 -1.45
N GLN A 188 -10.98 12.08 -1.36
CA GLN A 188 -10.10 13.01 -2.09
C GLN A 188 -10.16 12.77 -3.60
N LEU A 189 -10.28 11.51 -4.03
CA LEU A 189 -10.47 11.20 -5.46
C LEU A 189 -11.81 11.71 -5.98
N VAL A 190 -12.89 11.62 -5.19
CA VAL A 190 -14.20 12.18 -5.56
C VAL A 190 -14.11 13.70 -5.72
N LYS A 191 -13.43 14.41 -4.82
CA LYS A 191 -13.20 15.86 -4.93
C LYS A 191 -12.46 16.24 -6.23
N ARG A 192 -11.46 15.45 -6.65
CA ARG A 192 -10.74 15.69 -7.92
C ARG A 192 -11.61 15.53 -9.18
N VAL A 193 -12.71 14.78 -9.09
CA VAL A 193 -13.65 14.58 -10.22
C VAL A 193 -14.71 15.67 -10.25
N ASN A 194 -15.06 16.23 -9.09
CA ASN A 194 -16.04 17.29 -8.96
C ASN A 194 -15.57 18.31 -7.92
N ASP A 195 -15.15 19.47 -8.42
CA ASP A 195 -14.61 20.59 -7.61
C ASP A 195 -15.71 21.45 -6.96
N GLU A 196 -16.99 21.09 -7.09
CA GLU A 196 -18.06 21.85 -6.47
C GLU A 196 -17.99 21.74 -4.93
N PRO A 197 -17.89 22.87 -4.19
CA PRO A 197 -17.58 22.90 -2.75
C PRO A 197 -18.51 22.04 -1.88
N ASP A 198 -19.80 22.03 -2.21
CA ASP A 198 -20.85 21.35 -1.41
C ASP A 198 -21.22 19.97 -1.98
N PHE A 199 -20.48 19.45 -2.97
CA PHE A 199 -20.84 18.22 -3.65
C PHE A 199 -20.92 17.02 -2.71
N LEU A 200 -19.92 16.85 -1.84
CA LEU A 200 -19.90 15.76 -0.88
C LEU A 200 -21.00 15.90 0.18
N ALA A 201 -21.29 17.12 0.63
CA ALA A 201 -22.35 17.39 1.61
C ALA A 201 -23.73 16.96 1.06
N ARG A 202 -24.00 17.19 -0.23
CA ARG A 202 -25.25 16.73 -0.88
C ARG A 202 -25.35 15.22 -1.04
N LEU A 203 -24.24 14.49 -0.91
CA LEU A 203 -24.20 13.03 -1.01
C LEU A 203 -24.29 12.35 0.37
N ASP A 204 -24.36 13.13 1.45
CA ASP A 204 -24.57 12.59 2.78
C ASP A 204 -25.92 11.84 2.87
N PRO A 205 -25.97 10.75 3.67
CA PRO A 205 -25.00 10.35 4.70
C PRO A 205 -23.86 9.44 4.20
N LEU A 206 -23.69 9.21 2.89
CA LEU A 206 -22.74 8.21 2.40
C LEU A 206 -21.27 8.54 2.71
N PRO A 207 -20.72 9.73 2.38
CA PRO A 207 -19.36 10.12 2.77
C PRO A 207 -19.11 9.98 4.27
N SER A 208 -20.03 10.47 5.10
CA SER A 208 -19.92 10.41 6.56
C SER A 208 -19.95 8.98 7.11
N ARG A 209 -20.78 8.09 6.54
CA ARG A 209 -20.80 6.67 6.92
C ARG A 209 -19.51 5.96 6.54
N TYR A 210 -19.05 6.15 5.31
CA TYR A 210 -17.78 5.60 4.84
C TYR A 210 -16.62 6.06 5.71
N ARG A 211 -16.57 7.36 6.05
CA ARG A 211 -15.48 7.89 6.87
C ARG A 211 -15.43 7.28 8.26
N ARG A 212 -16.58 7.08 8.91
CA ARG A 212 -16.68 6.35 10.18
C ARG A 212 -16.15 4.91 10.07
N GLN A 213 -16.54 4.20 9.02
CA GLN A 213 -16.10 2.82 8.81
C GLN A 213 -14.59 2.73 8.55
N VAL A 214 -14.02 3.64 7.76
CA VAL A 214 -12.58 3.70 7.50
C VAL A 214 -11.79 4.01 8.77
N ILE A 215 -12.24 4.98 9.57
CA ILE A 215 -11.63 5.31 10.87
C ILE A 215 -11.58 4.07 11.78
N GLU A 216 -12.68 3.33 11.86
CA GLU A 216 -12.74 2.13 12.69
C GLU A 216 -11.84 1.02 12.15
N ALA A 217 -11.85 0.79 10.84
CA ALA A 217 -10.96 -0.19 10.20
C ALA A 217 -9.47 0.15 10.39
N MET A 218 -9.09 1.44 10.36
CA MET A 218 -7.72 1.89 10.65
C MET A 218 -7.30 1.57 12.08
N ARG A 219 -8.19 1.77 13.06
CA ARG A 219 -7.92 1.44 14.48
C ARG A 219 -7.72 -0.05 14.70
N VAL A 220 -8.63 -0.86 14.15
CA VAL A 220 -8.52 -2.33 14.22
C VAL A 220 -7.21 -2.79 13.57
N ARG A 221 -6.86 -2.23 12.41
CA ARG A 221 -5.60 -2.52 11.71
C ARG A 221 -4.37 -2.17 12.56
N ILE A 222 -4.33 -1.01 13.21
CA ILE A 222 -3.22 -0.61 14.10
C ILE A 222 -3.06 -1.63 15.25
N GLY A 223 -4.16 -1.96 15.93
CA GLY A 223 -4.14 -2.91 17.04
C GLY A 223 -3.68 -4.31 16.61
N ASN A 224 -4.24 -4.84 15.52
CA ASN A 224 -3.88 -6.16 15.00
C ASN A 224 -2.44 -6.22 14.50
N ARG A 225 -1.96 -5.19 13.78
CA ARG A 225 -0.56 -5.12 13.34
C ARG A 225 0.41 -5.14 14.51
N THR A 226 0.11 -4.38 15.56
CA THR A 226 0.92 -4.37 16.78
C THR A 226 0.98 -5.77 17.41
N ARG A 227 -0.16 -6.44 17.53
CA ARG A 227 -0.21 -7.82 18.05
C ARG A 227 0.59 -8.80 17.18
N ILE A 228 0.38 -8.82 15.87
CA ILE A 228 1.07 -9.74 14.94
C ILE A 228 2.59 -9.51 15.00
N GLN A 229 3.03 -8.25 15.05
CA GLN A 229 4.45 -7.92 15.21
C GLN A 229 5.01 -8.41 16.55
N MET A 230 4.24 -8.32 17.64
CA MET A 230 4.64 -8.88 18.94
C MET A 230 4.75 -10.41 18.90
N ASP A 231 3.78 -11.10 18.31
CA ASP A 231 3.76 -12.56 18.18
C ASP A 231 4.96 -13.04 17.35
N ARG A 232 5.23 -12.37 16.22
CA ARG A 232 6.42 -12.60 15.39
C ARG A 232 7.71 -12.38 16.17
N THR A 233 7.77 -11.33 16.98
CA THR A 233 8.96 -11.02 17.79
C THR A 233 9.17 -12.07 18.88
N ARG A 234 8.11 -12.50 19.57
CA ARG A 234 8.18 -13.57 20.58
C ARG A 234 8.71 -14.86 19.97
N LEU A 235 8.18 -15.28 18.82
CA LEU A 235 8.65 -16.46 18.10
C LEU A 235 10.16 -16.34 17.77
N LEU A 236 10.60 -15.20 17.22
CA LEU A 236 12.02 -15.01 16.87
C LEU A 236 12.96 -14.94 18.09
N VAL A 237 12.48 -14.45 19.23
CA VAL A 237 13.22 -14.47 20.50
C VAL A 237 13.33 -15.89 21.05
N GLU A 238 12.25 -16.67 21.01
CA GLU A 238 12.23 -18.06 21.45
C GLU A 238 13.16 -18.95 20.64
N LEU A 239 13.20 -18.75 19.32
CA LEU A 239 14.12 -19.45 18.42
C LEU A 239 15.58 -19.10 18.69
N GLY A 240 15.84 -17.83 19.02
CA GLY A 240 17.17 -17.31 19.30
C GLY A 240 18.04 -17.12 18.05
N PRO A 241 19.25 -16.56 18.22
CA PRO A 241 20.15 -16.29 17.12
C PRO A 241 20.63 -17.57 16.46
N ARG A 242 20.69 -17.58 15.13
CA ARG A 242 21.18 -18.72 14.33
C ARG A 242 20.40 -20.03 14.60
N TRP A 243 19.13 -19.96 14.96
CA TRP A 243 18.27 -21.11 15.26
C TRP A 243 18.25 -22.18 14.16
N ARG A 244 18.51 -21.83 12.89
CA ARG A 244 18.65 -22.79 11.79
C ARG A 244 19.87 -23.71 11.92
N LEU A 245 20.90 -23.32 12.66
CA LEU A 245 22.09 -24.15 12.87
C LEU A 245 21.81 -25.24 13.90
N GLY A 246 21.64 -26.48 13.43
CA GLY A 246 21.41 -27.64 14.30
C GLY A 246 19.94 -28.00 14.51
N THR A 247 19.00 -27.23 13.96
CA THR A 247 17.58 -27.59 13.93
C THR A 247 17.30 -28.51 12.74
N PRO A 248 16.63 -29.66 12.94
CA PRO A 248 16.18 -30.55 11.86
C PRO A 248 15.35 -29.82 10.79
N ARG A 249 15.42 -30.29 9.53
CA ARG A 249 14.80 -29.59 8.40
C ARG A 249 13.27 -29.48 8.53
N ASP A 250 12.62 -30.55 8.97
CA ASP A 250 11.18 -30.60 9.25
C ASP A 250 10.75 -29.56 10.30
N GLN A 251 11.58 -29.31 11.31
CA GLN A 251 11.32 -28.26 12.30
C GLN A 251 11.57 -26.86 11.73
N GLN A 252 12.56 -26.70 10.84
CA GLN A 252 12.75 -25.44 10.12
C GLN A 252 11.56 -25.10 9.24
N ASP A 253 11.07 -26.07 8.48
CA ASP A 253 9.95 -25.87 7.57
C ASP A 253 8.67 -25.47 8.35
N ARG A 254 8.39 -26.09 9.50
CA ARG A 254 7.26 -25.69 10.39
C ARG A 254 7.39 -24.26 10.94
N VAL A 255 8.60 -23.84 11.32
CA VAL A 255 8.83 -22.48 11.82
C VAL A 255 8.72 -21.47 10.69
N ASP A 256 9.26 -21.79 9.52
CA ASP A 256 9.15 -20.95 8.33
C ASP A 256 7.65 -20.82 7.91
N GLU A 257 6.84 -21.89 8.03
CA GLU A 257 5.39 -21.85 7.85
C GLU A 257 4.69 -20.94 8.86
N GLN A 258 5.01 -21.03 10.15
CA GLN A 258 4.47 -20.13 11.18
C GLN A 258 4.82 -18.65 10.93
N LEU A 259 6.04 -18.38 10.47
CA LEU A 259 6.45 -17.02 10.10
C LEU A 259 5.69 -16.53 8.86
N ALA A 260 5.47 -17.41 7.88
CA ALA A 260 4.68 -17.10 6.69
C ALA A 260 3.21 -16.81 7.03
N ASP A 261 2.62 -17.57 7.95
CA ASP A 261 1.25 -17.34 8.44
C ASP A 261 1.11 -15.96 9.10
N LEU A 262 2.07 -15.56 9.93
CA LEU A 262 2.09 -14.22 10.55
C LEU A 262 2.26 -13.11 9.52
N ASP A 263 3.10 -13.31 8.51
CA ASP A 263 3.28 -12.36 7.41
C ASP A 263 2.01 -12.26 6.54
N ALA A 264 1.30 -13.37 6.30
CA ALA A 264 0.02 -13.40 5.62
C ALA A 264 -1.07 -12.68 6.44
N GLU A 265 -1.17 -12.97 7.75
CA GLU A 265 -2.10 -12.30 8.65
C GLU A 265 -1.86 -10.79 8.69
N PHE A 266 -0.60 -10.35 8.60
CA PHE A 266 -0.23 -8.93 8.53
C PHE A 266 -0.76 -8.26 7.25
N ILE A 267 -0.73 -8.95 6.11
CA ILE A 267 -1.28 -8.48 4.83
C ILE A 267 -2.81 -8.44 4.88
N GLU A 268 -3.44 -9.46 5.47
CA GLU A 268 -4.91 -9.55 5.59
C GLU A 268 -5.53 -8.37 6.34
N GLN A 269 -4.77 -7.70 7.23
CA GLN A 269 -5.24 -6.49 7.93
C GLN A 269 -5.57 -5.32 7.00
N ASP A 270 -5.08 -5.34 5.75
CA ASP A 270 -5.39 -4.30 4.76
C ASP A 270 -6.71 -4.58 4.02
N GLN A 271 -7.23 -5.81 4.07
CA GLN A 271 -8.42 -6.26 3.33
C GLN A 271 -9.68 -5.44 3.66
N PRO A 272 -10.01 -5.15 4.94
CA PRO A 272 -11.22 -4.39 5.27
C PRO A 272 -11.21 -2.98 4.69
N LEU A 273 -10.07 -2.29 4.70
CA LEU A 273 -9.92 -0.95 4.14
C LEU A 273 -10.13 -0.97 2.62
N ARG A 274 -9.54 -1.95 1.94
CA ARG A 274 -9.73 -2.13 0.50
C ARG A 274 -11.19 -2.41 0.15
N TRP A 275 -11.88 -3.28 0.90
CA TRP A 275 -13.29 -3.58 0.70
C TRP A 275 -14.18 -2.34 0.89
N LEU A 276 -13.93 -1.55 1.95
CA LEU A 276 -14.65 -0.29 2.16
C LEU A 276 -14.45 0.68 0.99
N ASN A 277 -13.24 0.76 0.44
CA ASN A 277 -12.96 1.59 -0.74
C ASN A 277 -13.72 1.09 -1.97
N GLN A 278 -13.75 -0.21 -2.23
CA GLN A 278 -14.49 -0.79 -3.35
C GLN A 278 -16.02 -0.62 -3.20
N GLU A 279 -16.56 -0.85 -2.01
CA GLU A 279 -17.99 -0.68 -1.70
C GLU A 279 -18.42 0.78 -1.87
N PHE A 280 -17.62 1.72 -1.35
CA PHE A 280 -17.88 3.14 -1.51
C PHE A 280 -17.76 3.58 -2.97
N LEU A 281 -16.75 3.11 -3.72
CA LEU A 281 -16.59 3.39 -5.14
C LEU A 281 -17.82 2.94 -5.94
N ALA A 282 -18.28 1.72 -5.72
CA ALA A 282 -19.47 1.18 -6.38
C ALA A 282 -20.74 1.99 -6.03
N SER A 283 -20.85 2.45 -4.78
CA SER A 283 -21.98 3.24 -4.29
C SER A 283 -21.97 4.67 -4.84
N ILE A 284 -20.83 5.33 -4.86
CA ILE A 284 -20.70 6.73 -5.30
C ILE A 284 -20.87 6.86 -6.81
N LYS A 285 -20.37 5.90 -7.60
CA LYS A 285 -20.55 5.88 -9.06
C LYS A 285 -22.01 5.91 -9.49
N LYS A 286 -22.91 5.28 -8.72
CA LYS A 286 -24.37 5.29 -8.99
C LYS A 286 -25.02 6.66 -8.80
N ARG A 287 -24.33 7.60 -8.14
CA ARG A 287 -24.82 8.96 -7.86
C ARG A 287 -24.13 10.03 -8.70
N LEU A 288 -23.15 9.64 -9.51
CA LEU A 288 -22.41 10.52 -10.40
C LEU A 288 -23.00 10.48 -11.81
N LEU A 289 -22.79 11.54 -12.58
CA LEU A 289 -23.04 11.50 -14.01
C LEU A 289 -22.13 10.42 -14.65
N PRO A 290 -22.55 9.76 -15.75
CA PRO A 290 -21.77 8.68 -16.36
C PRO A 290 -20.31 9.06 -16.67
N GLU A 291 -20.07 10.28 -17.14
CA GLU A 291 -18.73 10.80 -17.41
C GLU A 291 -17.89 10.96 -16.15
N GLN A 292 -18.48 11.48 -15.07
CA GLN A 292 -17.83 11.62 -13.77
C GLN A 292 -17.52 10.25 -13.15
N ALA A 293 -18.46 9.31 -13.23
CA ALA A 293 -18.27 7.93 -12.76
C ALA A 293 -17.12 7.22 -13.50
N ALA A 294 -17.02 7.41 -14.82
CA ALA A 294 -15.92 6.88 -15.62
C ALA A 294 -14.57 7.52 -15.25
N ARG A 295 -14.53 8.86 -15.06
CA ARG A 295 -13.32 9.57 -14.60
C ARG A 295 -12.88 9.10 -13.21
N LEU A 296 -13.82 8.93 -12.28
CA LEU A 296 -13.52 8.44 -10.93
C LEU A 296 -12.95 7.02 -10.96
N GLN A 297 -13.53 6.12 -11.76
CA GLN A 297 -13.00 4.77 -11.92
C GLN A 297 -11.57 4.80 -12.49
N ALA A 298 -11.32 5.63 -13.50
CA ALA A 298 -10.01 5.75 -14.10
C ALA A 298 -8.96 6.26 -13.09
N LEU A 299 -9.29 7.28 -12.30
CA LEU A 299 -8.42 7.79 -11.23
C LEU A 299 -8.17 6.76 -10.15
N TYR A 300 -9.22 6.06 -9.69
CA TYR A 300 -9.09 4.99 -8.71
C TYR A 300 -8.13 3.90 -9.22
N ASN A 301 -8.36 3.38 -10.43
CA ASN A 301 -7.51 2.34 -11.00
C ASN A 301 -6.05 2.80 -11.18
N GLN A 302 -5.84 4.06 -11.54
CA GLN A 302 -4.49 4.63 -11.68
C GLN A 302 -3.76 4.72 -10.34
N GLU A 303 -4.46 5.04 -9.25
CA GLU A 303 -3.88 5.14 -7.91
C GLU A 303 -3.65 3.74 -7.28
N VAL A 304 -4.52 2.76 -7.58
CA VAL A 304 -4.35 1.37 -7.12
C VAL A 304 -3.23 0.66 -7.89
N HIS A 305 -3.15 0.87 -9.21
CA HIS A 305 -2.25 0.15 -10.11
C HIS A 305 -1.38 1.10 -10.95
N PRO A 306 -0.54 1.95 -10.34
CA PRO A 306 0.22 2.97 -11.07
C PRO A 306 1.15 2.37 -12.14
N ASP A 307 1.65 1.16 -11.90
CA ASP A 307 2.47 0.37 -12.83
C ASP A 307 1.75 0.06 -14.15
N LEU A 308 0.42 -0.14 -14.13
CA LEU A 308 -0.35 -0.39 -15.35
C LEU A 308 -0.61 0.89 -16.19
N TYR A 309 -0.39 2.07 -15.60
CA TYR A 309 -0.71 3.37 -16.20
C TYR A 309 0.52 4.19 -16.58
N GLU A 310 1.74 3.71 -16.30
CA GLU A 310 2.99 4.43 -16.61
C GLU A 310 3.10 4.81 -18.11
N ASP A 311 2.76 3.88 -19.01
CA ASP A 311 2.82 4.12 -20.45
C ASP A 311 1.83 5.21 -20.90
N ARG A 312 0.66 5.26 -20.27
CA ARG A 312 -0.36 6.29 -20.52
C ARG A 312 0.13 7.65 -20.03
N LEU A 313 0.70 7.71 -18.83
CA LEU A 313 1.24 8.96 -18.28
C LEU A 313 2.30 9.57 -19.20
N ARG A 314 3.24 8.75 -19.69
CA ARG A 314 4.27 9.20 -20.64
C ARG A 314 3.67 9.64 -21.97
N PHE A 315 2.68 8.90 -22.48
CA PHE A 315 1.96 9.26 -23.70
C PHE A 315 1.22 10.60 -23.57
N ASP A 316 0.49 10.81 -22.48
CA ASP A 316 -0.26 12.04 -22.22
C ASP A 316 0.68 13.25 -22.07
N GLN A 317 1.82 13.08 -21.38
CA GLN A 317 2.84 14.11 -21.24
C GLN A 317 3.41 14.53 -22.60
N LEU A 318 3.77 13.57 -23.45
CA LEU A 318 4.26 13.85 -24.80
C LEU A 318 3.16 14.49 -25.66
N GLY A 319 1.94 13.98 -25.60
CA GLY A 319 0.78 14.52 -26.33
C GLY A 319 0.53 16.00 -25.99
N ARG A 320 0.58 16.37 -24.70
CA ARG A 320 0.47 17.77 -24.26
C ARG A 320 1.59 18.64 -24.81
N LYS A 321 2.84 18.19 -24.70
CA LYS A 321 3.99 18.93 -25.25
C LYS A 321 3.86 19.16 -26.75
N ILE A 322 3.39 18.16 -27.50
CA ILE A 322 3.14 18.29 -28.93
C ILE A 322 2.05 19.32 -29.20
N LEU A 323 0.92 19.25 -28.49
CA LEU A 323 -0.18 20.21 -28.63
C LEU A 323 0.25 21.65 -28.29
N ASP A 324 1.09 21.83 -27.27
CA ASP A 324 1.60 23.14 -26.86
C ASP A 324 2.52 23.76 -27.93
N LYS A 325 3.29 22.93 -28.64
CA LYS A 325 4.16 23.33 -29.75
C LYS A 325 3.41 23.43 -31.10
N CYS A 326 2.15 22.99 -31.15
CA CYS A 326 1.35 22.94 -32.36
C CYS A 326 0.66 24.28 -32.64
N MET A 327 1.21 25.06 -33.56
CA MET A 327 0.70 26.40 -33.93
C MET A 327 -0.41 26.34 -34.99
N ILE A 328 -0.48 25.27 -35.79
CA ILE A 328 -1.48 25.11 -36.85
C ILE A 328 -2.74 24.49 -36.25
N VAL A 329 -3.88 25.16 -36.41
CA VAL A 329 -5.18 24.75 -35.83
C VAL A 329 -5.62 23.37 -36.35
N ALA A 330 -5.52 23.14 -37.67
CA ALA A 330 -5.92 21.87 -38.28
C ALA A 330 -5.08 20.67 -37.77
N ASP A 331 -3.76 20.87 -37.62
CA ASP A 331 -2.88 19.84 -37.05
C ASP A 331 -3.23 19.58 -35.58
N ARG A 332 -3.52 20.64 -34.82
CA ARG A 332 -3.91 20.54 -33.40
C ARG A 332 -5.21 19.77 -33.24
N GLU A 333 -6.20 20.00 -34.09
CA GLU A 333 -7.46 19.23 -34.11
C GLU A 333 -7.21 17.76 -34.45
N ALA A 334 -6.41 17.48 -35.49
CA ALA A 334 -6.07 16.12 -35.89
C ALA A 334 -5.32 15.36 -34.77
N ILE A 335 -4.36 16.01 -34.11
CA ILE A 335 -3.61 15.44 -32.99
C ILE A 335 -4.55 15.19 -31.80
N THR A 336 -5.43 16.14 -31.48
CA THR A 336 -6.42 15.98 -30.40
C THR A 336 -7.32 14.77 -30.64
N MET A 337 -7.82 14.58 -31.87
CA MET A 337 -8.61 13.40 -32.23
C MET A 337 -7.83 12.09 -32.07
N ILE A 338 -6.53 12.06 -32.45
CA ILE A 338 -5.68 10.88 -32.26
C ILE A 338 -5.50 10.58 -30.77
N LEU A 339 -5.22 11.60 -29.96
CA LEU A 339 -5.05 11.45 -28.51
C LEU A 339 -6.33 10.91 -27.86
N GLU A 340 -7.50 11.49 -28.17
CA GLU A 340 -8.80 11.06 -27.61
C GLU A 340 -9.19 9.63 -28.01
N GLU A 341 -8.96 9.25 -29.27
CA GLU A 341 -9.23 7.90 -29.75
C GLU A 341 -8.28 6.87 -29.10
N THR A 342 -7.02 7.27 -28.89
CA THR A 342 -6.01 6.43 -28.23
C THR A 342 -6.34 6.26 -26.75
N ASP A 343 -6.74 7.34 -26.07
CA ASP A 343 -7.18 7.32 -24.68
C ASP A 343 -8.35 6.36 -24.45
N ARG A 344 -9.35 6.37 -25.35
CA ARG A 344 -10.48 5.43 -25.29
C ARG A 344 -10.03 3.97 -25.40
N LYS A 345 -9.06 3.66 -26.26
CA LYS A 345 -8.48 2.31 -26.40
C LYS A 345 -7.66 1.92 -25.18
N LEU A 346 -6.81 2.82 -24.69
CA LEU A 346 -6.01 2.61 -23.49
C LEU A 346 -6.90 2.40 -22.27
N ALA A 347 -8.00 3.14 -22.11
CA ALA A 347 -8.93 2.96 -20.99
C ALA A 347 -9.48 1.53 -20.92
N ARG A 348 -9.96 0.98 -22.04
CA ARG A 348 -10.48 -0.40 -22.11
C ARG A 348 -9.43 -1.45 -21.78
N LEU A 349 -8.21 -1.29 -22.33
CA LEU A 349 -7.11 -2.18 -22.00
C LEU A 349 -6.71 -2.08 -20.52
N ALA A 350 -6.77 -0.90 -19.93
CA ALA A 350 -6.48 -0.71 -18.51
C ALA A 350 -7.51 -1.42 -17.64
N GLU A 351 -8.80 -1.29 -17.97
CA GLU A 351 -9.89 -1.96 -17.26
C GLU A 351 -9.70 -3.49 -17.25
N SER A 352 -9.41 -4.10 -18.40
CA SER A 352 -9.14 -5.53 -18.48
C SER A 352 -7.88 -5.96 -17.68
N ALA A 353 -6.83 -5.14 -17.65
CA ALA A 353 -5.64 -5.45 -16.86
C ALA A 353 -5.90 -5.37 -15.36
N VAL A 354 -6.68 -4.38 -14.93
CA VAL A 354 -7.08 -4.19 -13.52
C VAL A 354 -7.98 -5.33 -13.06
N GLU A 355 -8.98 -5.73 -13.86
CA GLU A 355 -9.83 -6.89 -13.54
C GLU A 355 -9.03 -8.17 -13.35
N LEU A 356 -8.00 -8.38 -14.18
CA LEU A 356 -7.09 -9.51 -14.05
C LEU A 356 -6.24 -9.42 -12.78
N GLU A 357 -5.59 -8.28 -12.51
CA GLU A 357 -4.79 -8.08 -11.29
C GLU A 357 -5.64 -8.23 -10.01
N ASP A 358 -6.84 -7.67 -9.99
CA ASP A 358 -7.77 -7.82 -8.86
C ASP A 358 -8.18 -9.28 -8.66
N SER A 359 -8.26 -10.08 -9.73
CA SER A 359 -8.61 -11.51 -9.65
C SER A 359 -7.55 -12.38 -8.96
N LYS A 360 -6.27 -11.98 -8.97
CA LYS A 360 -5.20 -12.68 -8.23
C LYS A 360 -5.51 -12.77 -6.74
N MET A 361 -6.07 -11.70 -6.20
CA MET A 361 -6.35 -11.58 -4.77
C MET A 361 -7.61 -12.33 -4.33
N SER A 362 -8.42 -12.85 -5.25
CA SER A 362 -9.59 -13.68 -4.95
C SER A 362 -9.28 -15.18 -4.97
N ALA A 363 -8.09 -15.58 -5.45
CA ALA A 363 -7.67 -16.97 -5.57
C ALA A 363 -7.04 -17.54 -4.28
N THR A 364 -7.02 -16.77 -3.19
CA THR A 364 -6.33 -17.10 -1.92
C THR A 364 -7.09 -18.06 -1.00
N GLY A 365 -8.23 -18.62 -1.42
CA GLY A 365 -8.99 -19.59 -0.62
C GLY A 365 -8.88 -21.03 -1.14
N SER A 366 -8.35 -21.96 -0.32
CA SER A 366 -8.45 -23.42 -0.47
C SER A 366 -7.89 -24.06 -1.75
N ILE A 367 -6.92 -23.43 -2.42
CA ILE A 367 -6.22 -24.00 -3.58
C ILE A 367 -4.80 -24.39 -3.13
N ASP A 368 -4.33 -25.56 -3.60
CA ASP A 368 -2.94 -26.04 -3.43
C ASP A 368 -1.93 -24.97 -3.89
N GLU A 369 -0.77 -24.90 -3.25
CA GLU A 369 0.23 -23.84 -3.48
C GLU A 369 0.70 -23.82 -4.95
N VAL A 370 0.84 -25.01 -5.55
CA VAL A 370 1.21 -25.18 -6.96
C VAL A 370 0.12 -24.65 -7.90
N ASP A 371 -1.14 -24.98 -7.63
CA ASP A 371 -2.28 -24.52 -8.44
C ASP A 371 -2.45 -23.00 -8.33
N ARG A 372 -2.24 -22.42 -7.12
CA ARG A 372 -2.22 -20.97 -6.92
C ARG A 372 -1.11 -20.31 -7.75
N ALA A 373 0.11 -20.85 -7.68
CA ALA A 373 1.23 -20.35 -8.46
C ALA A 373 0.97 -20.41 -9.97
N ILE A 374 0.33 -21.48 -10.46
CA ILE A 374 -0.07 -21.61 -11.87
C ILE A 374 -1.10 -20.53 -12.24
N VAL A 375 -2.12 -20.30 -11.41
CA VAL A 375 -3.13 -19.25 -11.64
C VAL A 375 -2.48 -17.86 -11.67
N GLU A 376 -1.60 -17.55 -10.71
CA GLU A 376 -0.87 -16.28 -10.66
C GLU A 376 -0.03 -16.06 -11.92
N ILE A 377 0.73 -17.07 -12.35
CA ILE A 377 1.52 -17.00 -13.59
C ILE A 377 0.61 -16.80 -14.81
N MET A 378 -0.53 -17.48 -14.86
CA MET A 378 -1.49 -17.30 -15.96
C MET A 378 -2.07 -15.89 -16.01
N ILE A 379 -2.33 -15.28 -14.85
CA ILE A 379 -2.79 -13.90 -14.78
C ILE A 379 -1.66 -12.94 -15.20
N ASP A 380 -0.44 -13.13 -14.69
CA ASP A 380 0.74 -12.34 -15.06
C ASP A 380 0.98 -12.34 -16.58
N LEU A 381 0.87 -13.50 -17.21
CA LEU A 381 0.99 -13.63 -18.66
C LEU A 381 -0.02 -12.75 -19.39
N LYS A 382 -1.30 -12.83 -19.00
CA LYS A 382 -2.37 -12.02 -19.62
C LYS A 382 -2.18 -10.52 -19.38
N VAL A 383 -1.77 -10.12 -18.17
CA VAL A 383 -1.50 -8.72 -17.86
C VAL A 383 -0.34 -8.20 -18.71
N LEU A 384 0.74 -8.97 -18.86
CA LEU A 384 1.86 -8.60 -19.72
C LEU A 384 1.46 -8.46 -21.20
N GLU A 385 0.62 -9.37 -21.72
CA GLU A 385 0.07 -9.25 -23.07
C GLU A 385 -0.72 -7.95 -23.26
N ILE A 386 -1.54 -7.58 -22.28
CA ILE A 386 -2.28 -6.32 -22.30
C ILE A 386 -1.33 -5.13 -22.24
N MET A 387 -0.28 -5.16 -21.42
CA MET A 387 0.73 -4.10 -21.36
C MET A 387 1.46 -3.91 -22.69
N ILE A 388 1.83 -5.01 -23.36
CA ILE A 388 2.42 -4.95 -24.71
C ILE A 388 1.45 -4.28 -25.69
N ARG A 389 0.18 -4.70 -25.71
CA ARG A 389 -0.86 -4.09 -26.58
C ARG A 389 -1.09 -2.61 -26.29
N ARG A 390 -1.00 -2.18 -25.03
CA ARG A 390 -1.10 -0.77 -24.63
C ARG A 390 0.04 0.04 -25.23
N ARG A 391 1.29 -0.41 -25.07
CA ARG A 391 2.47 0.25 -25.65
C ARG A 391 2.41 0.29 -27.17
N GLU A 392 2.05 -0.81 -27.82
CA GLU A 392 1.83 -0.83 -29.28
C GLU A 392 0.73 0.12 -29.73
N THR A 393 -0.27 0.40 -28.88
CA THR A 393 -1.31 1.40 -29.14
C THR A 393 -0.76 2.82 -29.03
N CYS A 394 0.05 3.12 -28.00
CA CYS A 394 0.77 4.39 -27.88
C CYS A 394 1.75 4.63 -29.03
N GLU A 395 2.55 3.63 -29.39
CA GLU A 395 3.53 3.71 -30.49
C GLU A 395 2.85 4.01 -31.84
N ARG A 396 1.72 3.35 -32.12
CA ARG A 396 0.92 3.64 -33.33
C ARG A 396 0.39 5.06 -33.33
N ALA A 397 -0.14 5.54 -32.21
CA ALA A 397 -0.67 6.89 -32.09
C ALA A 397 0.42 7.95 -32.27
N ILE A 398 1.57 7.78 -31.63
CA ILE A 398 2.74 8.66 -31.81
C ILE A 398 3.27 8.59 -33.25
N GLY A 399 3.28 7.42 -33.87
CA GLY A 399 3.61 7.27 -35.30
C GLY A 399 2.67 8.04 -36.22
N SER A 400 1.36 8.05 -35.93
CA SER A 400 0.38 8.87 -36.66
C SER A 400 0.60 10.37 -36.42
N ILE A 401 0.84 10.79 -35.17
CA ILE A 401 1.12 12.19 -34.82
C ILE A 401 2.39 12.68 -35.53
N ARG A 402 3.44 11.86 -35.58
CA ARG A 402 4.67 12.16 -36.34
C ARG A 402 4.38 12.49 -37.81
N GLY A 403 3.43 11.79 -38.43
CA GLY A 403 3.02 12.04 -39.81
C GLY A 403 2.28 13.38 -40.00
N VAL A 404 1.64 13.90 -38.95
CA VAL A 404 0.98 15.23 -38.97
C VAL A 404 2.01 16.34 -38.80
N ILE A 405 3.01 16.15 -37.94
CA ILE A 405 3.94 17.21 -37.54
C ILE A 405 5.26 17.25 -38.35
N VAL A 406 5.27 16.75 -39.59
CA VAL A 406 6.48 16.65 -40.44
C VAL A 406 7.19 17.99 -40.68
N GLY A 407 6.48 19.12 -40.54
CA GLY A 407 7.03 20.47 -40.67
C GLY A 407 7.47 21.14 -39.35
N TYR A 408 7.39 20.46 -38.21
CA TYR A 408 7.72 21.01 -36.91
C TYR A 408 9.22 20.77 -36.59
N GLY A 409 9.78 21.60 -35.70
CA GLY A 409 11.21 21.64 -35.43
C GLY A 409 11.80 20.29 -34.98
N GLN A 410 13.12 20.12 -35.20
CA GLN A 410 13.86 18.89 -34.89
C GLN A 410 13.68 18.42 -33.44
N GLU A 411 13.60 19.35 -32.49
CA GLU A 411 13.39 19.05 -31.07
C GLU A 411 12.14 18.17 -30.84
N LEU A 412 11.04 18.42 -31.55
CA LEU A 412 9.82 17.63 -31.41
C LEU A 412 9.95 16.23 -32.01
N HIS A 413 10.72 16.12 -33.09
CA HIS A 413 11.07 14.84 -33.68
C HIS A 413 11.96 14.01 -32.76
N ASP A 414 12.93 14.64 -32.09
CA ASP A 414 13.83 13.98 -31.15
C ASP A 414 13.05 13.47 -29.92
N GLU A 415 12.14 14.28 -29.36
CA GLU A 415 11.24 13.84 -28.26
C GLU A 415 10.38 12.63 -28.63
N ILE A 416 9.87 12.59 -29.88
CA ILE A 416 9.11 11.44 -30.40
C ILE A 416 9.97 10.21 -30.55
N GLU A 417 11.18 10.35 -31.08
CA GLU A 417 12.12 9.22 -31.23
C GLU A 417 12.54 8.67 -29.87
N ASP A 418 12.78 9.52 -28.87
CA ASP A 418 13.11 9.10 -27.51
C ASP A 418 11.95 8.31 -26.87
N PHE A 419 10.71 8.77 -27.03
CA PHE A 419 9.54 8.04 -26.59
C PHE A 419 9.44 6.67 -27.27
N LEU A 420 9.59 6.60 -28.60
CA LEU A 420 9.50 5.34 -29.35
C LEU A 420 10.62 4.37 -28.97
N ARG A 421 11.85 4.85 -28.75
CA ARG A 421 12.97 4.03 -28.27
C ARG A 421 12.71 3.49 -26.88
N SER A 422 12.26 4.33 -25.95
CA SER A 422 11.92 3.93 -24.59
C SER A 422 10.80 2.89 -24.57
N SER A 423 9.72 3.11 -25.34
CA SER A 423 8.59 2.18 -25.45
C SER A 423 9.02 0.82 -26.01
N ARG A 424 9.85 0.81 -27.07
CA ARG A 424 10.38 -0.44 -27.66
C ARG A 424 11.27 -1.20 -26.68
N ALA A 425 12.14 -0.50 -25.94
CA ALA A 425 12.99 -1.13 -24.93
C ALA A 425 12.14 -1.79 -23.83
N ALA A 426 11.11 -1.10 -23.34
CA ALA A 426 10.18 -1.64 -22.36
C ALA A 426 9.38 -2.83 -22.91
N ASN A 427 8.94 -2.78 -24.17
CA ASN A 427 8.28 -3.90 -24.86
C ASN A 427 9.19 -5.12 -24.97
N ASN A 428 10.47 -4.94 -25.30
CA ASN A 428 11.43 -6.05 -25.34
C ASN A 428 11.64 -6.68 -23.96
N ALA A 429 11.71 -5.87 -22.89
CA ALA A 429 11.79 -6.38 -21.53
C ALA A 429 10.53 -7.19 -21.14
N ASN A 430 9.34 -6.71 -21.48
CA ASN A 430 8.09 -7.44 -21.24
C ASN A 430 8.02 -8.75 -22.03
N ARG A 431 8.46 -8.77 -23.29
CA ARG A 431 8.52 -9.99 -24.11
C ARG A 431 9.47 -11.02 -23.50
N PHE A 432 10.64 -10.59 -23.04
CA PHE A 432 11.55 -11.46 -22.30
C PHE A 432 10.90 -12.02 -21.02
N LYS A 433 10.20 -11.20 -20.23
CA LYS A 433 9.47 -11.66 -19.03
C LYS A 433 8.37 -12.66 -19.39
N LEU A 434 7.63 -12.42 -20.47
CA LEU A 434 6.58 -13.29 -20.98
C LEU A 434 7.14 -14.67 -21.39
N GLU A 435 8.27 -14.70 -22.10
CA GLU A 435 8.98 -15.95 -22.44
C GLU A 435 9.41 -16.71 -21.17
N ARG A 436 9.95 -16.02 -20.16
CA ARG A 436 10.36 -16.63 -18.89
C ARG A 436 9.18 -17.20 -18.09
N LEU A 437 8.05 -16.51 -18.05
CA LEU A 437 6.85 -16.99 -17.37
C LEU A 437 6.23 -18.19 -18.11
N HIS A 438 6.28 -18.22 -19.44
CA HIS A 438 5.88 -19.41 -20.19
C HIS A 438 6.77 -20.63 -19.86
N GLN A 439 8.08 -20.44 -19.77
CA GLN A 439 9.01 -21.50 -19.36
C GLN A 439 8.72 -21.96 -17.93
N LEU A 440 8.50 -21.03 -16.99
CA LEU A 440 8.18 -21.35 -15.61
C LEU A 440 6.87 -22.15 -15.50
N ARG A 441 5.81 -21.71 -16.21
CA ARG A 441 4.55 -22.44 -16.29
C ARG A 441 4.74 -23.85 -16.83
N GLN A 442 5.51 -24.02 -17.91
CA GLN A 442 5.81 -25.34 -18.46
C GLN A 442 6.54 -26.21 -17.45
N ASN A 443 7.51 -25.66 -16.73
CA ASN A 443 8.25 -26.41 -15.70
C ASN A 443 7.34 -26.84 -14.54
N LEU A 444 6.44 -25.97 -14.07
CA LEU A 444 5.49 -26.30 -12.99
C LEU A 444 4.46 -27.36 -13.41
N ILE A 445 3.99 -27.33 -14.66
CA ILE A 445 3.10 -28.36 -15.21
C ILE A 445 3.84 -29.71 -15.39
N MET A 446 5.15 -29.67 -15.58
CA MET A 446 6.00 -30.84 -15.80
C MET A 446 6.65 -31.39 -14.52
N LEU A 447 6.42 -30.76 -13.36
CA LEU A 447 6.80 -31.35 -12.08
C LEU A 447 6.03 -32.68 -11.93
N PRO A 448 6.71 -33.81 -11.70
CA PRO A 448 6.02 -35.04 -11.34
C PRO A 448 5.21 -34.73 -10.10
N GLY A 449 3.90 -34.95 -10.15
CA GLY A 449 3.14 -35.06 -8.92
C GLY A 449 3.66 -36.30 -8.21
N ASP A 450 4.53 -36.13 -7.22
CA ASP A 450 4.75 -37.12 -6.15
C ASP A 450 3.51 -37.13 -5.22
N TRP A 451 2.33 -37.21 -5.83
CA TRP A 451 1.21 -37.93 -5.26
C TRP A 451 1.36 -39.33 -5.84
N ASP A 452 2.29 -40.08 -5.27
CA ASP A 452 2.16 -41.52 -5.28
C ASP A 452 0.72 -41.80 -4.89
N GLN A 453 -0.06 -42.26 -5.88
CA GLN A 453 -1.13 -43.16 -5.58
C GLN A 453 -0.44 -44.27 -4.80
N GLU A 454 -0.53 -44.24 -3.47
CA GLU A 454 -0.44 -45.48 -2.72
C GLU A 454 -1.34 -46.45 -3.48
N PRO A 455 -0.79 -47.55 -4.03
CA PRO A 455 -1.65 -48.59 -4.53
C PRO A 455 -2.46 -49.04 -3.32
N LEU A 456 -3.76 -48.79 -3.35
CA LEU A 456 -4.74 -49.48 -2.52
C LEU A 456 -4.72 -50.96 -2.91
N GLU A 457 -3.66 -51.66 -2.54
CA GLU A 457 -3.50 -53.11 -2.65
C GLU A 457 -2.71 -53.58 -1.44
N GLU A 458 -3.38 -53.72 -0.29
CA GLU A 458 -3.08 -54.78 0.71
C GLU A 458 -4.07 -54.86 1.89
N GLU A 459 -5.37 -54.52 1.71
CA GLU A 459 -6.41 -54.92 2.70
C GLU A 459 -7.48 -55.88 2.15
N ASP A 460 -7.51 -56.15 0.84
CA ASP A 460 -8.51 -57.06 0.22
C ASP A 460 -8.07 -58.54 0.12
N GLU A 461 -6.85 -58.89 0.53
CA GLU A 461 -6.40 -60.29 0.60
C GLU A 461 -6.54 -60.93 1.99
N GLN A 462 -6.72 -60.15 3.06
CA GLN A 462 -7.07 -60.72 4.39
C GLN A 462 -8.57 -61.00 4.54
N GLN A 463 -9.46 -60.31 3.81
CA GLN A 463 -10.90 -60.62 3.82
C GLN A 463 -11.31 -61.75 2.88
N ARG A 464 -10.42 -62.24 2.00
CA ARG A 464 -10.69 -63.39 1.11
C ARG A 464 -10.20 -64.74 1.64
N GLN A 465 -9.44 -64.76 2.74
CA GLN A 465 -9.00 -66.02 3.37
C GLN A 465 -9.86 -66.49 4.56
N GLU A 466 -10.87 -65.73 4.99
CA GLU A 466 -11.80 -66.13 6.07
C GLU A 466 -13.16 -66.67 5.59
N ILE A 467 -13.35 -66.92 4.29
CA ILE A 467 -14.61 -67.49 3.74
C ILE A 467 -14.46 -68.98 3.31
N ASP A 468 -13.25 -69.56 3.36
CA ASP A 468 -13.02 -70.98 3.03
C ASP A 468 -12.39 -71.81 4.17
N GLN A 469 -12.72 -71.48 5.43
CA GLN A 469 -12.65 -72.40 6.60
C GLN A 469 -13.98 -72.38 7.34
#